data_AF-A0A450T509-F1
#
_entry.id   AF-A0A450T509-F1
#
_cell.length_a   1.000
_cell.length_b   1.000
_cell.length_c   1.000
_cell.angle_alpha   90.00
_cell.angle_beta   90.00
_cell.angle_gamma   90.00
#
_symmetry.space_group_name_H-M   'P 1'
#
loop_
_entity.id
_entity.type
_entity.pdbx_description
1 polymer ?
#
loop_
_entity_poly.entity_id
_entity_poly.type
_entity_poly.pdbx_seq_one_letter_code
_entity_poly.pdbx_strand_id
1 'polypeptide(L)'
;MNEIEESTVSGLRGLYHSDDRPWVVAFSGGKDSTLLLQLVFNLLLSLRDRHTAGEKEKPVYVIASDTRVEAPNIAAYLKDVLSRIEAGGERQGLNLHVHLVSPEPQESFWGKLIGKGYPSPTRWFRWCTANMKIRPTRRAIEKITREAGSVILLLGTRIDESSERGKRMRDRAYTSRGLNPHHEIPNALVATPIADWGTDQVWEYLFNHNPPPWGGSHDFLLELYRQAAGGECPVVLDLDTPSCGGSRFGCWTCTVVKEDKSMQGFIDTGNAWMEPLAKFRNWLKEVRERPECRLAVRRDGSNGPGPFSPECRKEILEKLLKMENDLGLTLVSDEELRYIQAEWRREFDLAEAATALAYRYGRRIEDNTQGMMNIKLPSIEQRVLDDLVPEYGVNPELVGGLLRLVMHDYRNLDIYGRKAALKRDIAEQIALSLDRNTMADASEDSNP
;
A
#
# COMPACT_ATOMS: atom_id res chain seq x y z
N MET A 1 -28.39 -19.18 21.35
CA MET A 1 -27.26 -19.19 20.39
C MET A 1 -27.80 -19.77 19.10
N ASN A 2 -27.55 -19.14 17.96
CA ASN A 2 -28.11 -19.59 16.67
C ASN A 2 -27.43 -20.93 16.28
N GLU A 3 -28.14 -21.89 15.68
CA GLU A 3 -27.61 -23.23 15.36
C GLU A 3 -26.33 -23.16 14.50
N ILE A 4 -26.27 -22.17 13.59
CA ILE A 4 -25.09 -21.90 12.76
C ILE A 4 -23.89 -21.41 13.58
N GLU A 5 -24.12 -20.63 14.64
CA GLU A 5 -23.08 -20.12 15.53
C GLU A 5 -22.45 -21.26 16.31
N GLU A 6 -23.27 -22.13 16.91
CA GLU A 6 -22.81 -23.31 17.65
C GLU A 6 -21.99 -24.26 16.77
N SER A 7 -22.50 -24.56 15.57
CA SER A 7 -21.80 -25.38 14.58
C SER A 7 -20.45 -24.77 14.19
N THR A 8 -20.41 -23.46 13.94
CA THR A 8 -19.18 -22.74 13.57
C THR A 8 -18.15 -22.75 14.70
N VAL A 9 -18.57 -22.46 15.93
CA VAL A 9 -17.69 -22.47 17.11
C VAL A 9 -17.17 -23.89 17.40
N SER A 10 -18.01 -24.91 17.22
CA SER A 10 -17.61 -26.31 17.35
C SER A 10 -16.55 -26.69 16.30
N GLY A 11 -16.77 -26.32 15.04
CA GLY A 11 -15.81 -26.54 13.94
C GLY A 11 -14.48 -25.83 14.19
N LEU A 12 -14.51 -24.56 14.62
CA LEU A 12 -13.31 -23.81 15.01
C LEU A 12 -12.58 -24.48 16.18
N ARG A 13 -13.28 -24.93 17.22
CA ARG A 13 -12.67 -25.64 18.35
C ARG A 13 -12.00 -26.94 17.92
N GLY A 14 -12.66 -27.74 17.09
CA GLY A 14 -12.08 -28.97 16.52
C GLY A 14 -10.83 -28.68 15.70
N LEU A 15 -10.85 -27.64 14.88
CA LEU A 15 -9.68 -27.20 14.12
C LEU A 15 -8.55 -26.70 15.02
N TYR A 16 -8.87 -25.97 16.09
CA TYR A 16 -7.90 -25.41 17.03
C TYR A 16 -7.07 -26.51 17.69
N HIS A 17 -7.71 -27.61 18.11
CA HIS A 17 -7.03 -28.75 18.74
C HIS A 17 -6.43 -29.77 17.75
N SER A 18 -6.62 -29.59 16.44
CA SER A 18 -6.20 -30.59 15.44
C SER A 18 -4.69 -30.62 15.15
N ASP A 19 -3.97 -29.55 15.49
CA ASP A 19 -2.52 -29.39 15.37
C ASP A 19 -2.04 -28.16 16.16
N ASP A 20 -0.74 -27.84 16.12
CA ASP A 20 -0.13 -26.66 16.79
C ASP A 20 0.19 -25.50 15.84
N ARG A 21 -0.27 -25.55 14.57
CA ARG A 21 0.04 -24.49 13.59
C ARG A 21 -0.58 -23.17 14.05
N PRO A 22 0.15 -22.06 14.01
CA PRO A 22 -0.42 -20.75 14.31
C PRO A 22 -1.58 -20.43 13.40
N TRP A 23 -2.56 -19.73 13.96
CA TRP A 23 -3.67 -19.20 13.18
C TRP A 23 -3.35 -17.80 12.71
N VAL A 24 -3.73 -17.48 11.48
CA VAL A 24 -3.69 -16.14 10.92
C VAL A 24 -5.11 -15.74 10.54
N VAL A 25 -5.70 -14.77 11.23
CA VAL A 25 -7.00 -14.21 10.88
C VAL A 25 -6.78 -13.03 9.93
N ALA A 26 -7.24 -13.14 8.69
CA ALA A 26 -7.20 -12.03 7.76
C ALA A 26 -8.34 -11.05 8.07
N PHE A 27 -7.99 -9.87 8.56
CA PHE A 27 -8.94 -8.86 9.03
C PHE A 27 -8.97 -7.64 8.10
N SER A 28 -10.17 -7.23 7.66
CA SER A 28 -10.34 -6.06 6.78
C SER A 28 -11.14 -4.93 7.43
N GLY A 29 -11.66 -5.13 8.64
CA GLY A 29 -12.59 -4.18 9.28
C GLY A 29 -14.01 -4.20 8.71
N GLY A 30 -14.30 -5.08 7.74
CA GLY A 30 -15.66 -5.30 7.24
C GLY A 30 -16.42 -6.35 8.04
N LYS A 31 -17.76 -6.37 7.89
CA LYS A 31 -18.70 -7.21 8.67
C LYS A 31 -18.26 -8.67 8.81
N ASP A 32 -17.87 -9.32 7.70
CA ASP A 32 -17.59 -10.75 7.69
C ASP A 32 -16.27 -11.07 8.42
N SER A 33 -15.26 -10.21 8.27
CA SER A 33 -13.99 -10.34 8.99
C SER A 33 -14.11 -10.02 10.48
N THR A 34 -14.99 -9.07 10.84
CA THR A 34 -15.29 -8.74 12.24
C THR A 34 -16.00 -9.89 12.94
N LEU A 35 -17.00 -10.49 12.28
CA LEU A 35 -17.69 -11.66 12.81
C LEU A 35 -16.73 -12.83 13.03
N LEU A 36 -15.92 -13.17 12.01
CA LEU A 36 -14.95 -14.25 12.13
C LEU A 36 -13.98 -14.01 13.29
N LEU A 37 -13.43 -12.79 13.40
CA LEU A 37 -12.51 -12.46 14.48
C LEU A 37 -13.19 -12.54 15.85
N GLN A 38 -14.45 -12.12 15.97
CA GLN A 38 -15.21 -12.20 17.21
C GLN A 38 -15.47 -13.64 17.64
N LEU A 39 -15.83 -14.52 16.71
CA LEU A 39 -15.95 -15.96 16.97
C LEU A 39 -14.63 -16.56 17.45
N VAL A 40 -13.51 -16.21 16.80
CA VAL A 40 -12.17 -16.67 17.20
C VAL A 40 -11.79 -16.14 18.59
N PHE A 41 -12.01 -14.85 18.86
CA PHE A 41 -11.70 -14.25 20.15
C PHE A 41 -12.50 -14.88 21.29
N ASN A 42 -13.81 -15.08 21.09
CA ASN A 42 -14.67 -15.77 22.05
C ASN A 42 -14.25 -17.23 22.28
N LEU A 43 -13.83 -17.94 21.22
CA LEU A 43 -13.26 -19.28 21.34
C LEU A 43 -12.01 -19.25 22.24
N LEU A 44 -11.07 -18.33 21.99
CA LEU A 44 -9.85 -18.20 22.78
C LEU A 44 -10.14 -17.93 24.25
N LEU A 45 -11.08 -17.03 24.56
CA LEU A 45 -11.54 -16.80 25.94
C LEU A 45 -12.07 -18.10 26.58
N SER A 46 -12.92 -18.83 25.86
CA SER A 46 -13.50 -20.08 26.36
C SER A 46 -12.47 -21.20 26.55
N LEU A 47 -11.35 -21.16 25.83
CA LEU A 47 -10.26 -22.12 25.94
C LEU A 47 -9.34 -21.76 27.11
N ARG A 48 -9.00 -20.47 27.25
CA ARG A 48 -8.22 -19.94 28.37
C ARG A 48 -8.84 -20.32 29.72
N ASP A 49 -10.15 -20.16 29.88
CA ASP A 49 -10.85 -20.46 31.13
C ASP A 49 -10.79 -21.96 31.52
N ARG A 50 -10.48 -22.83 30.53
CA ARG A 50 -10.31 -24.27 30.70
C ARG A 50 -8.85 -24.72 30.69
N HIS A 51 -7.92 -23.79 30.48
CA HIS A 51 -6.51 -24.07 30.25
C HIS A 51 -5.82 -24.41 31.57
N THR A 52 -5.01 -25.48 31.57
CA THR A 52 -4.24 -25.87 32.74
C THR A 52 -2.86 -25.18 32.72
N ALA A 53 -2.39 -24.72 33.88
CA ALA A 53 -1.08 -24.08 34.00
C ALA A 53 0.04 -24.98 33.43
N GLY A 54 0.68 -24.54 32.35
CA GLY A 54 1.79 -25.23 31.68
C GLY A 54 1.53 -25.69 30.25
N GLU A 55 0.28 -25.72 29.78
CA GLU A 55 0.00 -25.98 28.37
C GLU A 55 0.36 -24.77 27.50
N LYS A 56 0.93 -25.00 26.31
CA LYS A 56 1.33 -23.93 25.41
C LYS A 56 0.12 -23.46 24.60
N GLU A 57 -0.27 -22.20 24.75
CA GLU A 57 -1.34 -21.63 23.92
C GLU A 57 -0.89 -21.46 22.47
N LYS A 58 -1.72 -21.90 21.52
CA LYS A 58 -1.48 -21.72 20.08
C LYS A 58 -1.50 -20.22 19.74
N PRO A 59 -0.45 -19.67 19.11
CA PRO A 59 -0.43 -18.28 18.69
C PRO A 59 -1.50 -17.98 17.63
N VAL A 60 -2.19 -16.85 17.80
CA VAL A 60 -3.14 -16.31 16.82
C VAL A 60 -2.67 -14.93 16.38
N TYR A 61 -2.51 -14.77 15.07
CA TYR A 61 -2.11 -13.51 14.46
C TYR A 61 -3.30 -12.87 13.74
N VAL A 62 -3.64 -11.62 14.07
CA VAL A 62 -4.62 -10.84 13.33
C VAL A 62 -3.86 -9.95 12.35
N ILE A 63 -3.99 -10.23 11.05
CA ILE A 63 -3.29 -9.46 10.01
C ILE A 63 -4.30 -8.60 9.26
N ALA A 64 -4.09 -7.29 9.28
CA ALA A 64 -4.85 -6.32 8.51
C ALA A 64 -3.94 -5.55 7.56
N SER A 65 -4.46 -5.19 6.38
CA SER A 65 -3.69 -4.48 5.35
C SER A 65 -4.18 -3.03 5.21
N ASP A 66 -3.31 -2.08 5.55
CA ASP A 66 -3.48 -0.66 5.23
C ASP A 66 -2.88 -0.39 3.85
N THR A 67 -3.72 -0.06 2.88
CA THR A 67 -3.25 0.27 1.53
C THR A 67 -2.72 1.70 1.41
N ARG A 68 -2.78 2.51 2.47
CA ARG A 68 -2.43 3.94 2.52
C ARG A 68 -3.34 4.85 1.66
N VAL A 69 -4.36 4.29 1.00
CA VAL A 69 -5.31 5.03 0.15
C VAL A 69 -6.77 4.65 0.40
N GLU A 70 -7.07 3.96 1.51
CA GLU A 70 -8.45 3.81 1.98
C GLU A 70 -9.02 5.18 2.38
N ALA A 71 -10.35 5.33 2.34
CA ALA A 71 -10.98 6.58 2.79
C ALA A 71 -10.51 6.94 4.22
N PRO A 72 -10.16 8.20 4.54
CA PRO A 72 -9.44 8.47 5.79
C PRO A 72 -10.22 8.13 7.07
N ASN A 73 -11.55 8.27 7.05
CA ASN A 73 -12.43 7.82 8.14
C ASN A 73 -12.37 6.29 8.35
N ILE A 74 -12.33 5.52 7.26
CA ILE A 74 -12.22 4.06 7.29
C ILE A 74 -10.83 3.63 7.76
N ALA A 75 -9.78 4.31 7.30
CA ALA A 75 -8.42 4.06 7.76
C ALA A 75 -8.26 4.33 9.26
N ALA A 76 -8.84 5.42 9.77
CA ALA A 76 -8.85 5.75 11.19
C ALA A 76 -9.63 4.71 12.02
N TYR A 77 -10.82 4.33 11.56
CA TYR A 77 -11.62 3.28 12.19
C TYR A 77 -10.87 1.94 12.28
N LEU A 78 -10.23 1.51 11.18
CA LEU A 78 -9.47 0.26 11.16
C LEU A 78 -8.33 0.28 12.20
N LYS A 79 -7.60 1.40 12.31
CA LYS A 79 -6.52 1.55 13.29
C LYS A 79 -7.03 1.54 14.73
N ASP A 80 -8.14 2.21 15.02
CA ASP A 80 -8.77 2.20 16.35
C ASP A 80 -9.22 0.78 16.74
N VAL A 81 -9.92 0.07 15.85
CA VAL A 81 -10.37 -1.31 16.10
C VAL A 81 -9.21 -2.26 16.34
N LEU A 82 -8.14 -2.18 15.54
CA LEU A 82 -6.95 -3.01 15.73
C LEU A 82 -6.28 -2.74 17.09
N SER A 83 -6.19 -1.47 17.48
CA SER A 83 -5.64 -1.08 18.79
C SER A 83 -6.49 -1.64 19.95
N ARG A 84 -7.83 -1.66 19.79
CA ARG A 84 -8.74 -2.27 20.78
C ARG A 84 -8.60 -3.78 20.83
N ILE A 85 -8.46 -4.45 19.69
CA ILE A 85 -8.25 -5.91 19.61
C ILE A 85 -6.96 -6.28 20.33
N GLU A 86 -5.87 -5.57 20.06
CA GLU A 86 -4.57 -5.78 20.70
C GLU A 86 -4.66 -5.59 22.20
N ALA A 87 -5.12 -4.42 22.66
CA ALA A 87 -5.30 -4.14 24.07
C ALA A 87 -6.29 -5.11 24.75
N GLY A 88 -7.32 -5.57 24.03
CA GLY A 88 -8.28 -6.56 24.50
C GLY A 88 -7.64 -7.93 24.69
N GLY A 89 -6.82 -8.38 23.74
CA GLY A 89 -6.04 -9.61 23.84
C GLY A 89 -5.08 -9.59 25.03
N GLU A 90 -4.34 -8.49 25.20
CA GLU A 90 -3.42 -8.28 26.33
C GLU A 90 -4.14 -8.29 27.68
N ARG A 91 -5.23 -7.52 27.82
CA ARG A 91 -6.03 -7.49 29.07
C ARG A 91 -6.58 -8.86 29.45
N GLN A 92 -6.86 -9.70 28.47
CA GLN A 92 -7.42 -11.04 28.67
C GLN A 92 -6.34 -12.13 28.72
N GLY A 93 -5.06 -11.77 28.58
CA GLY A 93 -3.93 -12.70 28.62
C GLY A 93 -3.90 -13.70 27.46
N LEU A 94 -4.47 -13.35 26.29
CA LEU A 94 -4.52 -14.24 25.14
C LEU A 94 -3.20 -14.20 24.36
N ASN A 95 -2.75 -15.35 23.84
CA ASN A 95 -1.67 -15.42 22.84
C ASN A 95 -2.10 -14.91 21.45
N LEU A 96 -2.54 -13.64 21.39
CA LEU A 96 -3.06 -12.97 20.21
C LEU A 96 -2.18 -11.76 19.86
N HIS A 97 -1.70 -11.71 18.61
CA HIS A 97 -0.80 -10.66 18.10
C HIS A 97 -1.45 -9.93 16.94
N VAL A 98 -1.42 -8.60 16.97
CA VAL A 98 -2.03 -7.78 15.90
C VAL A 98 -0.94 -7.21 15.00
N HIS A 99 -1.14 -7.32 13.68
CA HIS A 99 -0.21 -6.82 12.68
C HIS A 99 -0.93 -6.00 11.62
N LEU A 100 -0.68 -4.69 11.62
CA LEU A 100 -1.04 -3.81 10.52
C LEU A 100 0.10 -3.78 9.49
N VAL A 101 -0.15 -4.35 8.31
CA VAL A 101 0.81 -4.38 7.20
C VAL A 101 0.50 -3.28 6.20
N SER A 102 1.54 -2.68 5.62
CA SER A 102 1.40 -1.64 4.60
C SER A 102 2.35 -1.88 3.42
N PRO A 103 2.03 -1.39 2.21
CA PRO A 103 2.95 -1.45 1.09
C PRO A 103 4.23 -0.67 1.38
N GLU A 104 5.36 -1.19 0.87
CA GLU A 104 6.59 -0.42 0.80
C GLU A 104 6.41 0.74 -0.21
N PRO A 105 7.22 1.82 -0.12
CA PRO A 105 7.08 2.97 -1.02
C PRO A 105 7.03 2.60 -2.51
N GLN A 106 7.84 1.63 -2.96
CA GLN A 106 7.85 1.13 -4.36
C GLN A 106 6.63 0.31 -4.77
N GLU A 107 5.80 -0.11 -3.82
CA GLU A 107 4.55 -0.86 -4.00
C GLU A 107 3.30 0.00 -3.83
N SER A 108 3.45 1.13 -3.14
CA SER A 108 2.40 2.09 -2.83
C SER A 108 1.74 2.70 -4.08
N PHE A 109 0.55 3.27 -3.90
CA PHE A 109 -0.17 3.92 -4.99
C PHE A 109 0.64 5.08 -5.57
N TRP A 110 1.18 5.96 -4.72
CA TRP A 110 1.92 7.14 -5.14
C TRP A 110 3.30 6.80 -5.69
N GLY A 111 4.00 5.83 -5.10
CA GLY A 111 5.29 5.37 -5.64
C GLY A 111 5.16 4.75 -7.04
N LYS A 112 4.07 4.00 -7.31
CA LYS A 112 3.79 3.48 -8.66
C LYS A 112 3.34 4.57 -9.62
N LEU A 113 2.36 5.39 -9.22
CA LEU A 113 1.71 6.36 -10.11
C LEU A 113 2.57 7.60 -10.33
N ILE A 114 3.04 8.24 -9.27
CA ILE A 114 3.84 9.47 -9.31
C ILE A 114 5.32 9.13 -9.51
N GLY A 115 5.86 8.16 -8.75
CA GLY A 115 7.27 7.77 -8.86
C GLY A 115 7.57 7.16 -10.23
N LYS A 116 6.90 6.04 -10.56
CA LYS A 116 7.12 5.29 -11.82
C LYS A 116 6.25 5.70 -13.01
N GLY A 117 5.30 6.62 -12.83
CA GLY A 117 4.42 7.04 -13.93
C GLY A 117 3.38 5.99 -14.36
N TYR A 118 3.02 5.03 -13.50
CA TYR A 118 1.98 4.06 -13.88
C TYR A 118 0.64 4.77 -14.08
N PRO A 119 -0.14 4.44 -15.13
CA PRO A 119 -1.51 4.94 -15.23
C PRO A 119 -2.34 4.48 -14.02
N SER A 120 -3.31 5.31 -13.63
CA SER A 120 -4.28 4.95 -12.59
C SER A 120 -5.04 3.66 -12.99
N PRO A 121 -5.34 2.76 -12.03
CA PRO A 121 -5.87 1.43 -12.33
C PRO A 121 -7.15 1.43 -13.19
N THR A 122 -7.24 0.48 -14.13
CA THR A 122 -8.42 0.24 -14.97
C THR A 122 -8.94 -1.19 -14.76
N ARG A 123 -10.04 -1.59 -15.40
CA ARG A 123 -10.52 -2.99 -15.31
C ARG A 123 -9.47 -4.00 -15.78
N TRP A 124 -8.68 -3.64 -16.80
CA TRP A 124 -7.70 -4.49 -17.47
C TRP A 124 -6.28 -4.33 -16.93
N PHE A 125 -5.98 -3.20 -16.29
CA PHE A 125 -4.67 -2.89 -15.73
C PHE A 125 -4.79 -2.59 -14.23
N ARG A 126 -4.94 -3.66 -13.43
CA ARG A 126 -5.11 -3.61 -11.97
C ARG A 126 -3.86 -4.03 -11.24
N TRP A 127 -2.92 -3.10 -11.09
CA TRP A 127 -1.69 -3.35 -10.36
C TRP A 127 -1.83 -3.15 -8.84
N CYS A 128 -2.86 -2.43 -8.38
CA CYS A 128 -3.00 -2.03 -6.98
C CYS A 128 -3.21 -3.21 -6.03
N THR A 129 -4.09 -4.18 -6.33
CA THR A 129 -4.35 -5.32 -5.44
C THR A 129 -3.10 -6.14 -5.15
N ALA A 130 -2.36 -6.52 -6.20
CA ALA A 130 -1.16 -7.33 -6.06
C ALA A 130 -0.09 -6.61 -5.23
N ASN A 131 0.17 -5.33 -5.55
CA ASN A 131 1.24 -4.58 -4.89
C ASN A 131 0.86 -4.14 -3.47
N MET A 132 -0.38 -3.70 -3.26
CA MET A 132 -0.78 -2.98 -2.05
C MET A 132 -1.49 -3.85 -1.02
N LYS A 133 -2.11 -4.96 -1.43
CA LYS A 133 -2.81 -5.89 -0.52
C LYS A 133 -2.09 -7.24 -0.40
N ILE A 134 -1.77 -7.87 -1.54
CA ILE A 134 -1.24 -9.24 -1.55
C ILE A 134 0.20 -9.28 -1.05
N ARG A 135 1.12 -8.50 -1.65
CA ARG A 135 2.56 -8.54 -1.27
C ARG A 135 2.83 -8.21 0.20
N PRO A 136 2.24 -7.15 0.81
CA PRO A 136 2.50 -6.83 2.21
C PRO A 136 2.00 -7.92 3.16
N THR A 137 0.79 -8.45 2.89
CA THR A 137 0.19 -9.54 3.65
C THR A 137 1.03 -10.81 3.54
N ARG A 138 1.45 -11.15 2.31
CA ARG A 138 2.32 -12.31 2.06
C ARG A 138 3.64 -12.19 2.82
N ARG A 139 4.31 -11.04 2.78
CA ARG A 139 5.57 -10.84 3.54
C ARG A 139 5.40 -11.08 5.03
N ALA A 140 4.28 -10.64 5.62
CA ALA A 140 4.02 -10.88 7.04
C ALA A 140 3.73 -12.35 7.35
N ILE A 141 2.91 -13.02 6.52
CA ILE A 141 2.63 -14.46 6.69
C ILE A 141 3.91 -15.28 6.49
N GLU A 142 4.76 -14.94 5.51
CA GLU A 142 6.03 -15.63 5.27
C GLU A 142 7.00 -15.52 6.44
N LYS A 143 7.00 -14.40 7.19
CA LYS A 143 7.79 -14.28 8.42
C LYS A 143 7.32 -15.29 9.47
N ILE A 144 6.02 -15.42 9.66
CA ILE A 144 5.40 -16.36 10.61
C ILE A 144 5.65 -17.80 10.17
N THR A 145 5.45 -18.14 8.89
CA THR A 145 5.65 -19.51 8.40
C THR A 145 7.11 -19.92 8.42
N ARG A 146 8.06 -18.99 8.28
CA ARG A 146 9.50 -19.30 8.40
C ARG A 146 9.88 -19.77 9.82
N GLU A 147 9.21 -19.25 10.83
CA GLU A 147 9.45 -19.62 12.23
C GLU A 147 8.64 -20.84 12.66
N ALA A 148 7.38 -20.94 12.22
CA ALA A 148 6.45 -21.99 12.62
C ALA A 148 6.37 -23.19 11.66
N GLY A 149 7.03 -23.12 10.50
CA GLY A 149 6.97 -24.10 9.41
C GLY A 149 5.70 -24.02 8.56
N SER A 150 4.52 -23.83 9.17
CA SER A 150 3.22 -23.74 8.47
C SER A 150 2.18 -22.98 9.32
N VAL A 151 1.16 -22.42 8.66
CA VAL A 151 0.06 -21.67 9.32
C VAL A 151 -1.30 -22.08 8.79
N ILE A 152 -2.35 -21.81 9.57
CA ILE A 152 -3.75 -21.88 9.13
C ILE A 152 -4.29 -20.44 8.98
N LEU A 153 -4.55 -20.02 7.74
CA LEU A 153 -5.16 -18.75 7.37
C LEU A 153 -6.70 -18.86 7.42
N LEU A 154 -7.30 -18.14 8.36
CA LEU A 154 -8.74 -18.01 8.51
C LEU A 154 -9.25 -16.82 7.68
N LEU A 155 -10.17 -17.08 6.76
CA LEU A 155 -10.75 -16.07 5.87
C LEU A 155 -12.26 -15.92 6.11
N GLY A 156 -12.72 -14.67 6.21
CA GLY A 156 -14.14 -14.33 6.34
C GLY A 156 -14.92 -14.38 5.02
N THR A 157 -14.62 -15.32 4.12
CA THR A 157 -15.32 -15.45 2.83
C THR A 157 -16.56 -16.31 2.94
N ARG A 158 -17.67 -15.86 2.34
CA ARG A 158 -18.97 -16.55 2.34
C ARG A 158 -19.37 -16.99 0.92
N ILE A 159 -20.11 -18.09 0.83
CA ILE A 159 -20.65 -18.61 -0.44
C ILE A 159 -21.67 -17.64 -1.04
N ASP A 160 -22.48 -17.03 -0.17
CA ASP A 160 -23.54 -16.08 -0.50
C ASP A 160 -23.00 -14.69 -0.94
N GLU A 161 -21.68 -14.44 -0.89
CA GLU A 161 -21.10 -13.15 -1.29
C GLU A 161 -21.17 -12.91 -2.81
N SER A 162 -21.02 -13.98 -3.61
CA SER A 162 -21.29 -13.94 -5.06
C SER A 162 -21.44 -15.35 -5.64
N SER A 163 -22.27 -15.48 -6.68
CA SER A 163 -22.49 -16.76 -7.37
C SER A 163 -21.19 -17.39 -7.91
N GLU A 164 -20.31 -16.57 -8.51
CA GLU A 164 -19.01 -17.01 -9.01
C GLU A 164 -18.04 -17.43 -7.88
N ARG A 165 -18.04 -16.70 -6.75
CA ARG A 165 -17.19 -17.02 -5.59
C ARG A 165 -17.69 -18.30 -4.93
N GLY A 166 -18.99 -18.45 -4.76
CA GLY A 166 -19.62 -19.65 -4.25
C GLY A 166 -19.33 -20.88 -5.11
N LYS A 167 -19.34 -20.75 -6.44
CA LYS A 167 -18.93 -21.84 -7.35
C LYS A 167 -17.45 -22.21 -7.13
N ARG A 168 -16.54 -21.24 -7.12
CA ARG A 168 -15.10 -21.49 -6.85
C ARG A 168 -14.84 -22.07 -5.46
N MET A 169 -15.65 -21.76 -4.47
CA MET A 169 -15.52 -22.33 -3.12
C MET A 169 -16.00 -23.78 -3.08
N ARG A 170 -17.08 -24.13 -3.80
CA ARG A 170 -17.59 -25.50 -3.92
C ARG A 170 -16.67 -26.41 -4.74
N ASP A 171 -16.03 -25.86 -5.77
CA ASP A 171 -15.15 -26.61 -6.68
C ASP A 171 -13.75 -26.91 -6.10
N ARG A 172 -13.45 -26.50 -4.85
CA ARG A 172 -12.15 -26.74 -4.20
C ARG A 172 -12.09 -28.12 -3.55
N ALA A 173 -10.97 -28.82 -3.77
CA ALA A 173 -10.69 -30.10 -3.13
C ALA A 173 -10.27 -29.89 -1.68
N TYR A 174 -11.22 -30.03 -0.76
CA TYR A 174 -10.95 -29.96 0.67
C TYR A 174 -10.17 -31.20 1.14
N THR A 175 -9.19 -30.98 2.00
CA THR A 175 -8.64 -32.07 2.82
C THR A 175 -9.72 -32.63 3.75
N SER A 176 -9.47 -33.79 4.37
CA SER A 176 -10.38 -34.38 5.37
C SER A 176 -10.72 -33.45 6.55
N ARG A 177 -9.96 -32.37 6.74
CA ARG A 177 -10.14 -31.35 7.78
C ARG A 177 -10.77 -30.04 7.26
N GLY A 178 -11.27 -30.00 6.02
CA GLY A 178 -11.85 -28.79 5.44
C GLY A 178 -10.83 -27.70 5.10
N LEU A 179 -9.53 -28.04 5.01
CA LEU A 179 -8.46 -27.10 4.68
C LEU A 179 -8.05 -27.21 3.22
N ASN A 180 -7.65 -26.09 2.61
CA ASN A 180 -7.09 -26.02 1.26
C ASN A 180 -5.74 -25.31 1.26
N PRO A 181 -4.73 -25.75 0.48
CA PRO A 181 -3.51 -24.97 0.31
C PRO A 181 -3.80 -23.57 -0.27
N HIS A 182 -3.11 -22.54 0.24
CA HIS A 182 -3.14 -21.22 -0.36
C HIS A 182 -2.34 -21.23 -1.67
N HIS A 183 -2.91 -20.69 -2.75
CA HIS A 183 -2.32 -20.78 -4.10
C HIS A 183 -1.06 -19.92 -4.27
N GLU A 184 -0.94 -18.82 -3.51
CA GLU A 184 0.17 -17.87 -3.60
C GLU A 184 1.14 -17.85 -2.42
N ILE A 185 0.79 -18.49 -1.29
CA ILE A 185 1.56 -18.42 -0.03
C ILE A 185 1.97 -19.84 0.34
N PRO A 186 3.25 -20.20 0.16
CA PRO A 186 3.74 -21.53 0.53
C PRO A 186 3.47 -21.85 2.01
N ASN A 187 3.15 -23.10 2.30
CA ASN A 187 2.92 -23.62 3.65
C ASN A 187 1.78 -22.95 4.44
N ALA A 188 0.88 -22.22 3.78
CA ALA A 188 -0.34 -21.72 4.36
C ALA A 188 -1.54 -22.60 3.94
N LEU A 189 -2.30 -23.08 4.92
CA LEU A 189 -3.57 -23.77 4.72
C LEU A 189 -4.72 -22.80 4.98
N VAL A 190 -5.78 -22.84 4.20
CA VAL A 190 -6.91 -21.91 4.26
C VAL A 190 -8.12 -22.60 4.86
N ALA A 191 -8.74 -21.96 5.85
CA ALA A 191 -10.06 -22.30 6.35
C ALA A 191 -11.02 -21.14 6.13
N THR A 192 -12.29 -21.46 5.85
CA THR A 192 -13.37 -20.48 5.67
C THR A 192 -14.52 -20.80 6.62
N PRO A 193 -14.37 -20.53 7.93
CA PRO A 193 -15.29 -21.05 8.96
C PRO A 193 -16.71 -20.52 8.83
N ILE A 194 -16.87 -19.35 8.20
CA ILE A 194 -18.16 -18.68 8.05
C ILE A 194 -18.73 -18.84 6.63
N ALA A 195 -18.25 -19.82 5.85
CA ALA A 195 -18.61 -20.00 4.44
C ALA A 195 -20.14 -20.07 4.21
N ASP A 196 -20.86 -20.73 5.12
CA ASP A 196 -22.29 -21.00 5.02
C ASP A 196 -23.17 -19.92 5.69
N TRP A 197 -22.58 -18.86 6.25
CA TRP A 197 -23.34 -17.79 6.87
C TRP A 197 -24.07 -16.95 5.82
N GLY A 198 -25.34 -16.65 6.07
CA GLY A 198 -26.13 -15.67 5.33
C GLY A 198 -25.81 -14.25 5.77
N THR A 199 -26.19 -13.27 4.94
CA THR A 199 -25.92 -11.86 5.24
C THR A 199 -26.65 -11.38 6.51
N ASP A 200 -27.90 -11.79 6.70
CA ASP A 200 -28.70 -11.39 7.88
C ASP A 200 -28.17 -12.03 9.16
N GLN A 201 -27.74 -13.29 9.11
CA GLN A 201 -27.11 -13.98 10.24
C GLN A 201 -25.82 -13.26 10.68
N VAL A 202 -25.04 -12.72 9.74
CA VAL A 202 -23.84 -11.93 10.07
C VAL A 202 -24.21 -10.67 10.84
N TRP A 203 -25.23 -9.94 10.36
CA TRP A 203 -25.67 -8.72 11.03
C TRP A 203 -26.32 -8.97 12.37
N GLU A 204 -27.19 -9.97 12.46
CA GLU A 204 -27.83 -10.42 13.70
C GLU A 204 -26.76 -10.75 14.75
N TYR A 205 -25.73 -11.51 14.38
CA TYR A 205 -24.64 -11.84 15.29
C TYR A 205 -23.89 -10.60 15.78
N LEU A 206 -23.49 -9.70 14.87
CA LEU A 206 -22.74 -8.49 15.22
C LEU A 206 -23.58 -7.54 16.08
N PHE A 207 -24.88 -7.45 15.84
CA PHE A 207 -25.80 -6.64 16.64
C PHE A 207 -26.00 -7.23 18.04
N ASN A 208 -26.31 -8.53 18.12
CA ASN A 208 -26.58 -9.21 19.39
C ASN A 208 -25.35 -9.36 20.29
N HIS A 209 -24.14 -9.35 19.69
CA HIS A 209 -22.87 -9.44 20.41
C HIS A 209 -22.11 -8.10 20.43
N ASN A 210 -22.85 -6.99 20.51
CA ASN A 210 -22.30 -5.65 20.75
C ASN A 210 -22.51 -5.29 22.23
N PRO A 211 -21.46 -4.98 23.02
CA PRO A 211 -20.06 -4.74 22.63
C PRO A 211 -19.25 -6.03 22.38
N PRO A 212 -18.21 -5.97 21.52
CA PRO A 212 -17.30 -7.09 21.31
C PRO A 212 -16.40 -7.37 22.53
N PRO A 213 -15.86 -8.59 22.67
CA PRO A 213 -15.07 -9.01 23.84
C PRO A 213 -13.75 -8.24 24.03
N TRP A 214 -13.20 -7.66 22.97
CA TRP A 214 -12.01 -6.79 23.04
C TRP A 214 -12.32 -5.34 23.45
N GLY A 215 -13.60 -4.98 23.57
CA GLY A 215 -14.08 -3.64 23.94
C GLY A 215 -14.30 -2.71 22.75
N GLY A 216 -14.97 -1.58 23.00
CA GLY A 216 -15.50 -0.69 21.96
C GLY A 216 -16.92 -1.05 21.57
N SER A 217 -17.33 -0.71 20.35
CA SER A 217 -18.66 -1.00 19.83
C SER A 217 -18.60 -1.23 18.32
N HIS A 218 -19.54 -2.01 17.80
CA HIS A 218 -19.77 -2.18 16.36
C HIS A 218 -20.64 -1.07 15.75
N ASP A 219 -21.06 -0.06 16.53
CA ASP A 219 -21.99 0.99 16.06
C ASP A 219 -21.49 1.71 14.81
N PHE A 220 -20.19 2.04 14.74
CA PHE A 220 -19.63 2.67 13.54
C PHE A 220 -19.77 1.76 12.31
N LEU A 221 -19.50 0.46 12.45
CA LEU A 221 -19.62 -0.51 11.37
C LEU A 221 -21.08 -0.68 10.93
N LEU A 222 -22.01 -0.76 11.89
CA LEU A 222 -23.44 -0.87 11.63
C LEU A 222 -23.96 0.38 10.90
N GLU A 223 -23.62 1.57 11.40
CA GLU A 223 -24.00 2.84 10.79
C GLU A 223 -23.39 3.00 9.40
N LEU A 224 -22.12 2.64 9.24
CA LEU A 224 -21.40 2.69 7.98
C LEU A 224 -22.12 1.90 6.87
N TYR A 225 -22.55 0.68 7.16
CA TYR A 225 -23.28 -0.15 6.20
C TYR A 225 -24.73 0.30 6.01
N ARG A 226 -25.39 0.82 7.05
CA ARG A 226 -26.73 1.43 6.95
C ARG A 226 -26.73 2.63 6.00
N GLN A 227 -25.76 3.53 6.14
CA GLN A 227 -25.60 4.71 5.28
C GLN A 227 -25.33 4.31 3.83
N ALA A 228 -24.48 3.31 3.61
CA ALA A 228 -24.14 2.88 2.26
C ALA A 228 -25.29 2.15 1.53
N ALA A 229 -26.35 1.75 2.25
CA ALA A 229 -27.59 1.23 1.69
C ALA A 229 -28.66 2.31 1.44
N GLY A 230 -28.35 3.60 1.65
CA GLY A 230 -29.28 4.70 1.39
C GLY A 230 -30.14 5.11 2.59
N GLY A 231 -29.72 4.79 3.82
CA GLY A 231 -30.38 5.24 5.05
C GLY A 231 -31.62 4.44 5.47
N GLU A 232 -32.21 3.65 4.58
CA GLU A 232 -33.26 2.68 4.89
C GLU A 232 -32.65 1.28 5.10
N CYS A 233 -32.00 1.05 6.25
CA CYS A 233 -31.87 -0.32 6.76
C CYS A 233 -32.80 -0.42 7.98
N PRO A 234 -34.04 -0.92 7.81
CA PRO A 234 -34.84 -1.26 8.96
C PRO A 234 -34.07 -2.36 9.68
N VAL A 235 -33.74 -2.11 10.94
CA VAL A 235 -33.26 -3.14 11.87
C VAL A 235 -34.16 -4.35 11.66
N VAL A 236 -33.58 -5.46 11.17
CA VAL A 236 -34.31 -6.62 10.65
C VAL A 236 -35.10 -7.25 11.80
N LEU A 237 -36.34 -6.77 11.98
CA LEU A 237 -37.41 -7.45 12.70
C LEU A 237 -38.30 -8.24 11.73
N ASP A 238 -38.09 -8.08 10.42
CA ASP A 238 -38.90 -8.70 9.38
C ASP A 238 -38.03 -9.37 8.31
N LEU A 239 -38.17 -10.70 8.18
CA LEU A 239 -37.36 -11.59 7.33
C LEU A 239 -37.54 -11.35 5.81
N ASP A 240 -38.55 -10.57 5.42
CA ASP A 240 -38.89 -10.30 4.01
C ASP A 240 -38.26 -8.99 3.46
N THR A 241 -37.38 -8.32 4.23
CA THR A 241 -36.74 -7.07 3.79
C THR A 241 -35.34 -7.29 3.20
N PRO A 242 -34.98 -6.68 2.03
CA PRO A 242 -33.66 -6.85 1.42
C PRO A 242 -32.50 -6.40 2.32
N SER A 243 -31.51 -7.30 2.53
CA SER A 243 -30.36 -7.07 3.42
C SER A 243 -29.39 -5.99 2.93
N CYS A 244 -28.98 -5.07 3.81
CA CYS A 244 -28.06 -3.96 3.52
C CYS A 244 -26.56 -4.35 3.35
N GLY A 245 -26.24 -5.61 3.03
CA GLY A 245 -24.88 -6.16 3.09
C GLY A 245 -24.01 -6.10 1.82
N GLY A 246 -24.49 -5.49 0.72
CA GLY A 246 -23.79 -5.48 -0.58
C GLY A 246 -22.70 -4.40 -0.74
N SER A 247 -22.65 -3.40 0.15
CA SER A 247 -21.74 -2.27 0.00
C SER A 247 -20.29 -2.64 0.32
N ARG A 248 -19.37 -2.23 -0.56
CA ARG A 248 -17.91 -2.42 -0.39
C ARG A 248 -17.25 -1.06 -0.29
N PHE A 249 -16.65 -0.79 0.86
CA PHE A 249 -15.80 0.36 1.11
C PHE A 249 -14.44 0.12 0.44
N GLY A 250 -13.97 1.10 -0.32
CA GLY A 250 -12.75 0.97 -1.12
C GLY A 250 -11.85 2.18 -1.01
N CYS A 251 -10.75 2.14 -1.75
CA CYS A 251 -9.79 3.23 -1.77
C CYS A 251 -10.36 4.48 -2.43
N TRP A 252 -10.14 5.65 -1.83
CA TRP A 252 -10.63 6.93 -2.33
C TRP A 252 -9.99 7.33 -3.67
N THR A 253 -8.88 6.69 -4.05
CA THR A 253 -8.19 6.87 -5.32
C THR A 253 -8.66 5.90 -6.42
N CYS A 254 -9.67 5.06 -6.17
CA CYS A 254 -10.07 3.98 -7.09
C CYS A 254 -10.64 4.51 -8.41
N THR A 255 -9.88 4.42 -9.50
CA THR A 255 -10.31 4.81 -10.86
C THR A 255 -10.94 3.69 -11.68
N VAL A 256 -11.09 2.48 -11.10
CA VAL A 256 -11.62 1.30 -11.79
C VAL A 256 -13.13 1.38 -11.97
N VAL A 257 -13.84 1.87 -10.95
CA VAL A 257 -15.28 2.08 -10.98
C VAL A 257 -15.63 3.36 -11.73
N LYS A 258 -16.87 3.52 -12.19
CA LYS A 258 -17.28 4.78 -12.82
C LYS A 258 -17.35 5.89 -11.76
N GLU A 259 -18.12 5.62 -10.72
CA GLU A 259 -18.42 6.49 -9.59
C GLU A 259 -18.08 5.77 -8.28
N ASP A 260 -17.56 6.52 -7.31
CA ASP A 260 -17.30 6.02 -5.96
C ASP A 260 -18.53 6.30 -5.08
N LYS A 261 -19.47 5.34 -5.06
CA LYS A 261 -20.70 5.45 -4.27
C LYS A 261 -20.42 5.51 -2.77
N SER A 262 -19.34 4.90 -2.30
CA SER A 262 -18.98 4.91 -0.89
C SER A 262 -18.53 6.31 -0.47
N MET A 263 -17.66 6.93 -1.27
CA MET A 263 -17.22 8.30 -1.02
C MET A 263 -18.38 9.28 -1.10
N GLN A 264 -19.26 9.13 -2.11
CA GLN A 264 -20.45 9.98 -2.22
C GLN A 264 -21.38 9.81 -1.01
N GLY A 265 -21.61 8.57 -0.56
CA GLY A 265 -22.37 8.30 0.65
C GLY A 265 -21.83 9.01 1.87
N PHE A 266 -20.50 9.01 2.09
CA PHE A 266 -19.90 9.75 3.21
C PHE A 266 -20.13 11.26 3.13
N ILE A 267 -19.99 11.83 1.93
CA ILE A 267 -20.19 13.25 1.68
C ILE A 267 -21.65 13.63 1.98
N ASP A 268 -22.60 12.84 1.48
CA ASP A 268 -24.03 13.07 1.64
C ASP A 268 -24.49 12.90 3.10
N THR A 269 -23.83 12.05 3.89
CA THR A 269 -24.14 11.81 5.32
C THR A 269 -23.36 12.71 6.29
N GLY A 270 -22.75 13.79 5.80
CA GLY A 270 -22.17 14.85 6.65
C GLY A 270 -20.64 14.94 6.63
N ASN A 271 -19.92 14.11 5.87
CA ASN A 271 -18.47 14.23 5.68
C ASN A 271 -18.12 15.07 4.45
N ALA A 272 -18.73 16.26 4.33
CA ALA A 272 -18.52 17.15 3.18
C ALA A 272 -17.04 17.53 2.95
N TRP A 273 -16.21 17.48 4.00
CA TRP A 273 -14.77 17.69 3.92
C TRP A 273 -14.04 16.70 2.99
N MET A 274 -14.64 15.56 2.65
CA MET A 274 -14.07 14.58 1.72
C MET A 274 -14.31 14.92 0.24
N GLU A 275 -15.12 15.93 -0.07
CA GLU A 275 -15.42 16.32 -1.46
C GLU A 275 -14.16 16.62 -2.30
N PRO A 276 -13.10 17.26 -1.78
CA PRO A 276 -11.84 17.43 -2.51
C PRO A 276 -11.19 16.10 -2.92
N LEU A 277 -11.28 15.04 -2.09
CA LEU A 277 -10.76 13.71 -2.43
C LEU A 277 -11.50 13.10 -3.62
N ALA A 278 -12.84 13.22 -3.63
CA ALA A 278 -13.68 12.74 -4.72
C ALA A 278 -13.38 13.49 -6.03
N LYS A 279 -13.23 14.82 -5.95
CA LYS A 279 -12.84 15.67 -7.09
C LYS A 279 -11.46 15.30 -7.61
N PHE A 280 -10.48 15.11 -6.73
CA PHE A 280 -9.12 14.70 -7.11
C PHE A 280 -9.10 13.33 -7.80
N ARG A 281 -9.86 12.36 -7.29
CA ARG A 281 -10.01 11.04 -7.92
C ARG A 281 -10.59 11.13 -9.33
N ASN A 282 -11.63 11.95 -9.53
CA ASN A 282 -12.25 12.13 -10.84
C ASN A 282 -11.28 12.81 -11.81
N TRP A 283 -10.57 13.84 -11.35
CA TRP A 283 -9.50 14.47 -12.09
C TRP A 283 -8.37 13.47 -12.47
N LEU A 284 -7.95 12.58 -11.57
CA LEU A 284 -6.96 11.53 -11.87
C LEU A 284 -7.39 10.60 -13.01
N LYS A 285 -8.70 10.34 -13.10
CA LYS A 285 -9.28 9.53 -14.17
C LYS A 285 -9.23 10.25 -15.50
N GLU A 286 -9.49 11.56 -15.53
CA GLU A 286 -9.38 12.39 -16.74
C GLU A 286 -7.92 12.50 -17.20
N VAL A 287 -7.00 12.79 -16.28
CA VAL A 287 -5.56 12.94 -16.54
C VAL A 287 -4.96 11.70 -17.19
N ARG A 288 -5.41 10.50 -16.80
CA ARG A 288 -4.98 9.24 -17.43
C ARG A 288 -5.27 9.20 -18.93
N GLU A 289 -6.38 9.79 -19.37
CA GLU A 289 -6.84 9.75 -20.76
C GLU A 289 -6.25 10.88 -21.62
N ARG A 290 -5.56 11.87 -21.01
CA ARG A 290 -4.92 12.99 -21.72
C ARG A 290 -3.66 12.54 -22.46
N PRO A 291 -3.60 12.61 -23.81
CA PRO A 291 -2.43 12.17 -24.58
C PRO A 291 -1.13 12.90 -24.19
N GLU A 292 -1.19 14.19 -23.91
CA GLU A 292 -0.06 15.04 -23.50
C GLU A 292 0.54 14.64 -22.14
N CYS A 293 -0.24 13.93 -21.32
CA CYS A 293 0.21 13.37 -20.05
C CYS A 293 0.92 12.02 -20.21
N ARG A 294 0.99 11.44 -21.41
CA ARG A 294 1.50 10.09 -21.66
C ARG A 294 2.72 10.15 -22.58
N LEU A 295 3.75 9.39 -22.24
CA LEU A 295 4.85 9.14 -23.17
C LEU A 295 4.37 8.28 -24.35
N ALA A 296 4.89 8.53 -25.56
CA ALA A 296 4.49 7.81 -26.77
C ALA A 296 5.05 6.37 -26.87
N VAL A 297 5.98 6.02 -25.97
CA VAL A 297 6.68 4.73 -25.93
C VAL A 297 6.44 4.06 -24.59
N ARG A 298 6.07 2.78 -24.63
CA ARG A 298 5.86 1.96 -23.44
C ARG A 298 7.21 1.52 -22.84
N ARG A 299 7.17 1.01 -21.60
CA ARG A 299 8.38 0.54 -20.90
C ARG A 299 9.07 -0.65 -21.58
N ASP A 300 8.39 -1.38 -22.45
CA ASP A 300 8.94 -2.47 -23.26
C ASP A 300 9.52 -1.99 -24.60
N GLY A 301 9.54 -0.68 -24.85
CA GLY A 301 10.01 -0.09 -26.11
C GLY A 301 8.96 -0.07 -27.22
N SER A 302 7.77 -0.63 -27.02
CA SER A 302 6.71 -0.62 -28.03
C SER A 302 5.99 0.73 -28.13
N ASN A 303 5.52 1.08 -29.33
CA ASN A 303 4.72 2.28 -29.55
C ASN A 303 3.34 2.16 -28.89
N GLY A 304 2.89 3.24 -28.25
CA GLY A 304 1.59 3.33 -27.60
C GLY A 304 1.66 4.12 -26.30
N PRO A 305 0.53 4.33 -25.59
CA PRO A 305 0.48 5.18 -24.41
C PRO A 305 1.30 4.59 -23.25
N GLY A 306 2.55 5.01 -23.16
CA GLY A 306 3.53 4.69 -22.14
C GLY A 306 3.27 5.42 -20.83
N PRO A 307 4.20 5.38 -19.85
CA PRO A 307 4.01 5.99 -18.53
C PRO A 307 3.60 7.47 -18.57
N PHE A 308 3.12 8.00 -17.44
CA PHE A 308 2.92 9.43 -17.29
C PHE A 308 4.22 10.19 -17.57
N SER A 309 4.12 11.31 -18.28
CA SER A 309 5.23 12.21 -18.56
C SER A 309 5.78 12.84 -17.28
N PRO A 310 7.06 13.26 -17.26
CA PRO A 310 7.65 14.01 -16.15
C PRO A 310 6.78 15.17 -15.63
N GLU A 311 6.25 15.97 -16.55
CA GLU A 311 5.43 17.15 -16.27
C GLU A 311 4.12 16.75 -15.60
N CYS A 312 3.48 15.70 -16.12
CA CYS A 312 2.23 15.20 -15.56
C CYS A 312 2.42 14.60 -14.16
N ARG A 313 3.55 13.90 -13.92
CA ARG A 313 3.89 13.40 -12.57
C ARG A 313 4.11 14.55 -11.58
N LYS A 314 4.75 15.64 -11.99
CA LYS A 314 4.91 16.87 -11.19
C LYS A 314 3.56 17.52 -10.88
N GLU A 315 2.67 17.64 -11.88
CA GLU A 315 1.32 18.19 -11.69
C GLU A 315 0.49 17.37 -10.69
N ILE A 316 0.53 16.04 -10.80
CA ILE A 316 -0.20 15.15 -9.88
C ILE A 316 0.33 15.31 -8.46
N LEU A 317 1.65 15.36 -8.27
CA LEU A 317 2.25 15.54 -6.95
C LEU A 317 1.89 16.90 -6.34
N GLU A 318 1.97 17.98 -7.12
CA GLU A 318 1.63 19.33 -6.65
C GLU A 318 0.16 19.42 -6.20
N LYS A 319 -0.78 18.88 -6.99
CA LYS A 319 -2.19 18.86 -6.62
C LYS A 319 -2.46 17.99 -5.39
N LEU A 320 -1.77 16.85 -5.25
CA LEU A 320 -1.88 15.99 -4.09
C LEU A 320 -1.42 16.72 -2.81
N LEU A 321 -0.24 17.34 -2.84
CA LEU A 321 0.33 18.09 -1.72
C LEU A 321 -0.49 19.32 -1.37
N LYS A 322 -1.03 20.03 -2.37
CA LYS A 322 -1.97 21.14 -2.14
C LYS A 322 -3.21 20.66 -1.40
N MET A 323 -3.84 19.60 -1.88
CA MET A 323 -5.03 19.03 -1.24
C MET A 323 -4.74 18.50 0.16
N GLU A 324 -3.57 17.89 0.37
CA GLU A 324 -3.09 17.46 1.67
C GLU A 324 -3.01 18.64 2.65
N ASN A 325 -2.38 19.73 2.23
CA ASN A 325 -2.26 20.96 3.02
C ASN A 325 -3.62 21.62 3.31
N ASP A 326 -4.50 21.70 2.31
CA ASP A 326 -5.82 22.33 2.45
C ASP A 326 -6.72 21.55 3.42
N LEU A 327 -6.58 20.22 3.47
CA LEU A 327 -7.34 19.34 4.37
C LEU A 327 -6.67 19.13 5.74
N GLY A 328 -5.40 19.49 5.89
CA GLY A 328 -4.62 19.21 7.11
C GLY A 328 -4.44 17.71 7.37
N LEU A 329 -4.44 16.88 6.32
CA LEU A 329 -4.25 15.42 6.42
C LEU A 329 -2.85 15.04 5.97
N THR A 330 -2.47 13.77 6.10
CA THR A 330 -1.31 13.21 5.40
C THR A 330 -1.82 12.15 4.43
N LEU A 331 -1.75 12.43 3.14
CA LEU A 331 -2.22 11.59 2.04
C LEU A 331 -1.07 10.88 1.32
N VAL A 332 0.15 11.42 1.43
CA VAL A 332 1.40 10.78 0.99
C VAL A 332 2.43 10.82 2.12
N SER A 333 3.03 9.68 2.41
CA SER A 333 4.05 9.58 3.47
C SER A 333 5.39 10.17 3.03
N ASP A 334 6.23 10.57 3.99
CA ASP A 334 7.58 11.06 3.69
C ASP A 334 8.46 9.98 3.05
N GLU A 335 8.23 8.71 3.38
CA GLU A 335 8.90 7.57 2.72
C GLU A 335 8.53 7.48 1.23
N GLU A 336 7.26 7.70 0.89
CA GLU A 336 6.79 7.76 -0.49
C GLU A 336 7.38 8.95 -1.24
N LEU A 337 7.44 10.13 -0.61
CA LEU A 337 8.04 11.32 -1.23
C LEU A 337 9.54 11.14 -1.50
N ARG A 338 10.29 10.58 -0.55
CA ARG A 338 11.71 10.22 -0.77
C ARG A 338 11.88 9.22 -1.92
N TYR A 339 11.00 8.22 -1.96
CA TYR A 339 11.01 7.23 -3.04
C TYR A 339 10.69 7.85 -4.41
N ILE A 340 9.67 8.71 -4.49
CA ILE A 340 9.30 9.45 -5.70
C ILE A 340 10.49 10.27 -6.20
N GLN A 341 11.13 11.02 -5.30
CA GLN A 341 12.30 11.81 -5.66
C GLN A 341 13.46 10.94 -6.17
N ALA A 342 13.72 9.80 -5.53
CA ALA A 342 14.77 8.87 -5.96
C ALA A 342 14.49 8.27 -7.35
N GLU A 343 13.23 7.93 -7.67
CA GLU A 343 12.86 7.47 -9.01
C GLU A 343 12.98 8.60 -10.04
N TRP A 344 12.56 9.82 -9.70
CA TRP A 344 12.68 10.95 -10.62
C TRP A 344 14.13 11.33 -10.87
N ARG A 345 15.01 11.31 -9.87
CA ARG A 345 16.45 11.54 -10.04
C ARG A 345 17.09 10.57 -11.05
N ARG A 346 16.62 9.32 -11.05
CA ARG A 346 17.06 8.29 -12.00
C ARG A 346 16.50 8.49 -13.40
N GLU A 347 15.25 8.97 -13.51
CA GLU A 347 14.56 9.08 -14.80
C GLU A 347 14.73 10.44 -15.50
N PHE A 348 14.58 11.57 -14.81
CA PHE A 348 14.52 12.91 -15.45
C PHE A 348 14.82 14.14 -14.56
N ASP A 349 14.93 14.03 -13.24
CA ASP A 349 14.84 15.17 -12.30
C ASP A 349 16.06 15.31 -11.38
N LEU A 350 17.10 16.00 -11.87
CA LEU A 350 18.28 16.32 -11.07
C LEU A 350 18.07 17.53 -10.12
N ALA A 351 16.97 18.26 -10.29
CA ALA A 351 16.66 19.49 -9.55
C ALA A 351 15.89 19.26 -8.25
N GLU A 352 15.66 18.01 -7.85
CA GLU A 352 14.96 17.65 -6.61
C GLU A 352 13.54 18.24 -6.50
N ALA A 353 12.76 18.20 -7.59
CA ALA A 353 11.48 18.86 -7.70
C ALA A 353 10.41 18.28 -6.76
N ALA A 354 10.40 16.96 -6.49
CA ALA A 354 9.44 16.37 -5.56
C ALA A 354 9.69 16.88 -4.13
N THR A 355 10.95 16.94 -3.72
CA THR A 355 11.37 17.51 -2.44
C THR A 355 11.04 19.00 -2.36
N ALA A 356 11.34 19.78 -3.41
CA ALA A 356 11.00 21.20 -3.46
C ALA A 356 9.49 21.47 -3.39
N LEU A 357 8.68 20.65 -4.06
CA LEU A 357 7.22 20.71 -3.97
C LEU A 357 6.75 20.37 -2.55
N ALA A 358 7.29 19.33 -1.93
CA ALA A 358 6.97 18.97 -0.55
C ALA A 358 7.25 20.14 0.42
N TYR A 359 8.42 20.77 0.31
CA TYR A 359 8.78 21.94 1.12
C TYR A 359 7.83 23.13 0.92
N ARG A 360 7.38 23.39 -0.32
CA ARG A 360 6.41 24.45 -0.65
C ARG A 360 5.09 24.29 0.11
N TYR A 361 4.68 23.06 0.37
CA TYR A 361 3.46 22.71 1.11
C TYR A 361 3.74 22.32 2.58
N GLY A 362 4.86 22.79 3.14
CA GLY A 362 5.15 22.65 4.57
C GLY A 362 5.70 21.29 5.01
N ARG A 363 5.96 20.35 4.10
CA ARG A 363 6.58 19.04 4.41
C ARG A 363 8.10 19.18 4.45
N ARG A 364 8.70 18.94 5.61
CA ARG A 364 10.16 18.91 5.77
C ARG A 364 10.67 17.48 5.66
N ILE A 365 11.09 17.11 4.46
CA ILE A 365 11.67 15.78 4.23
C ILE A 365 13.17 15.87 4.53
N GLU A 366 13.58 15.29 5.65
CA GLU A 366 15.00 15.09 5.91
C GLU A 366 15.59 14.22 4.81
N ASP A 367 16.52 14.81 4.09
CA ASP A 367 17.29 14.17 3.06
C ASP A 367 18.40 13.42 3.81
N ASN A 368 18.35 12.08 3.84
CA ASN A 368 19.46 11.26 4.33
C ASN A 368 20.60 11.30 3.27
N THR A 369 21.09 12.50 2.96
CA THR A 369 22.18 12.75 2.00
C THR A 369 23.56 12.49 2.61
N GLN A 370 23.66 12.15 3.90
CA GLN A 370 24.91 11.73 4.52
C GLN A 370 25.50 10.43 3.92
N GLY A 371 24.73 9.68 3.12
CA GLY A 371 25.24 8.52 2.37
C GLY A 371 25.77 8.82 0.96
N MET A 372 25.69 10.05 0.44
CA MET A 372 25.94 10.37 -0.97
C MET A 372 26.96 11.51 -1.20
N MET A 373 27.99 11.61 -0.36
CA MET A 373 29.16 12.47 -0.65
C MET A 373 30.18 11.84 -1.61
N ASN A 374 29.93 10.63 -2.11
CA ASN A 374 30.67 10.06 -3.23
C ASN A 374 29.71 9.93 -4.42
N ILE A 375 30.03 10.61 -5.51
CA ILE A 375 29.36 10.43 -6.81
C ILE A 375 29.61 8.98 -7.23
N LYS A 376 28.70 8.07 -6.86
CA LYS A 376 28.56 6.77 -7.53
C LYS A 376 27.41 6.94 -8.50
N LEU A 377 27.77 7.17 -9.77
CA LEU A 377 26.84 6.92 -10.86
C LEU A 377 26.31 5.49 -10.72
N PRO A 378 25.05 5.21 -11.12
CA PRO A 378 24.58 3.84 -11.12
C PRO A 378 25.50 2.98 -12.00
N SER A 379 25.56 1.68 -11.71
CA SER A 379 26.64 0.81 -12.20
C SER A 379 26.72 0.68 -13.72
N ILE A 380 25.66 1.04 -14.44
CA ILE A 380 25.63 0.98 -15.91
C ILE A 380 26.25 2.25 -16.48
N GLU A 381 25.85 3.41 -15.98
CA GLU A 381 26.35 4.72 -16.41
C GLU A 381 27.83 4.87 -16.08
N GLN A 382 28.27 4.35 -14.93
CA GLN A 382 29.70 4.29 -14.60
C GLN A 382 30.46 3.42 -15.59
N ARG A 383 29.95 2.23 -15.94
CA ARG A 383 30.59 1.34 -16.95
C ARG A 383 30.65 1.98 -18.33
N VAL A 384 29.57 2.65 -18.75
CA VAL A 384 29.54 3.37 -20.03
C VAL A 384 30.60 4.46 -20.06
N LEU A 385 30.79 5.21 -18.96
CA LEU A 385 31.87 6.18 -18.89
C LEU A 385 33.25 5.51 -18.84
N ASP A 386 33.41 4.43 -18.07
CA ASP A 386 34.66 3.67 -18.00
C ASP A 386 35.06 3.09 -19.36
N ASP A 387 34.10 2.79 -20.24
CA ASP A 387 34.34 2.32 -21.61
C ASP A 387 34.63 3.48 -22.58
N LEU A 388 33.83 4.55 -22.55
CA LEU A 388 33.92 5.67 -23.50
C LEU A 388 35.10 6.62 -23.22
N VAL A 389 35.44 6.83 -21.95
CA VAL A 389 36.51 7.78 -21.57
C VAL A 389 37.87 7.35 -22.15
N PRO A 390 38.27 6.06 -22.06
CA PRO A 390 39.44 5.55 -22.77
C PRO A 390 39.26 5.53 -24.30
N GLU A 391 38.09 5.14 -24.82
CA GLU A 391 37.83 5.04 -26.27
C GLU A 391 38.07 6.36 -27.00
N TYR A 392 37.60 7.46 -26.41
CA TYR A 392 37.70 8.80 -26.99
C TYR A 392 38.88 9.63 -26.44
N GLY A 393 39.73 9.03 -25.59
CA GLY A 393 40.90 9.70 -25.01
C GLY A 393 40.54 10.95 -24.20
N VAL A 394 39.37 10.98 -23.57
CA VAL A 394 38.89 12.15 -22.81
C VAL A 394 39.50 12.12 -21.41
N ASN A 395 39.85 13.27 -20.85
CA ASN A 395 40.38 13.34 -19.49
C ASN A 395 39.28 12.94 -18.46
N PRO A 396 39.48 11.86 -17.66
CA PRO A 396 38.48 11.41 -16.69
C PRO A 396 38.15 12.45 -15.62
N GLU A 397 39.11 13.28 -15.23
CA GLU A 397 38.91 14.34 -14.24
C GLU A 397 38.06 15.48 -14.79
N LEU A 398 38.21 15.82 -16.08
CA LEU A 398 37.35 16.79 -16.76
C LEU A 398 35.89 16.31 -16.74
N VAL A 399 35.66 15.06 -17.11
CA VAL A 399 34.33 14.45 -17.12
C VAL A 399 33.73 14.45 -15.71
N GLY A 400 34.51 14.03 -14.71
CA GLY A 400 34.09 14.07 -13.31
C GLY A 400 33.79 15.48 -12.79
N GLY A 401 34.60 16.47 -13.16
CA GLY A 401 34.43 17.88 -12.81
C GLY A 401 33.18 18.49 -13.43
N LEU A 402 32.95 18.26 -14.72
CA LEU A 402 31.75 18.72 -15.42
C LEU A 402 30.47 18.07 -14.87
N LEU A 403 30.52 16.76 -14.58
CA LEU A 403 29.40 16.07 -13.95
C LEU A 403 29.10 16.65 -12.56
N ARG A 404 30.13 16.97 -11.76
CA ARG A 404 29.94 17.62 -10.46
C ARG A 404 29.27 18.99 -10.60
N LEU A 405 29.76 19.83 -11.52
CA LEU A 405 29.20 21.17 -11.74
C LEU A 405 27.71 21.09 -12.12
N VAL A 406 27.33 20.19 -13.02
CA VAL A 406 25.94 20.08 -13.51
C VAL A 406 25.04 19.35 -12.50
N MET A 407 25.54 18.32 -11.83
CA MET A 407 24.75 17.47 -10.93
C MET A 407 24.68 17.99 -9.49
N HIS A 408 25.58 18.89 -9.07
CA HIS A 408 25.63 19.38 -7.69
C HIS A 408 25.62 20.91 -7.63
N ASP A 409 26.61 21.57 -8.24
CA ASP A 409 26.84 22.99 -8.00
C ASP A 409 25.77 23.87 -8.70
N TYR A 410 25.24 23.39 -9.83
CA TYR A 410 24.28 24.11 -10.67
C TYR A 410 23.01 23.30 -10.98
N ARG A 411 22.46 22.59 -9.99
CA ARG A 411 21.23 21.76 -10.11
C ARG A 411 19.99 22.51 -10.63
N ASN A 412 19.91 23.81 -10.39
CA ASN A 412 18.78 24.66 -10.81
C ASN A 412 19.32 25.90 -11.53
N LEU A 413 18.98 26.02 -12.81
CA LEU A 413 19.44 27.07 -13.73
C LEU A 413 18.44 28.22 -13.91
N ASP A 414 17.26 28.15 -13.27
CA ASP A 414 16.23 29.19 -13.38
C ASP A 414 16.53 30.41 -12.49
N ILE A 415 17.56 30.32 -11.64
CA ILE A 415 18.04 31.43 -10.84
C ILE A 415 18.90 32.36 -11.70
N TYR A 416 18.54 33.65 -11.73
CA TYR A 416 19.26 34.68 -12.47
C TYR A 416 20.77 34.68 -12.15
N GLY A 417 21.60 34.72 -13.19
CA GLY A 417 23.06 34.68 -13.08
C GLY A 417 23.70 33.28 -13.01
N ARG A 418 22.96 32.22 -12.65
CA ARG A 418 23.53 30.86 -12.56
C ARG A 418 23.94 30.28 -13.91
N LYS A 419 23.22 30.57 -14.99
CA LYS A 419 23.62 30.15 -16.35
C LYS A 419 24.96 30.77 -16.77
N ALA A 420 25.20 32.02 -16.40
CA ALA A 420 26.47 32.70 -16.66
C ALA A 420 27.60 32.15 -15.79
N ALA A 421 27.31 31.82 -14.52
CA ALA A 421 28.27 31.21 -13.61
C ALA A 421 28.66 29.79 -14.05
N LEU A 422 27.69 28.92 -14.35
CA LEU A 422 27.96 27.58 -14.90
C LEU A 422 28.83 27.63 -16.16
N LYS A 423 28.55 28.57 -17.07
CA LYS A 423 29.36 28.74 -18.29
C LYS A 423 30.82 29.07 -17.98
N ARG A 424 31.09 29.90 -16.96
CA ARG A 424 32.45 30.23 -16.54
C ARG A 424 33.15 29.01 -15.94
N ASP A 425 32.48 28.31 -15.03
CA ASP A 425 33.08 27.18 -14.31
C ASP A 425 33.33 25.97 -15.24
N ILE A 426 32.46 25.75 -16.23
CA ILE A 426 32.71 24.79 -17.32
C ILE A 426 33.97 25.19 -18.12
N ALA A 427 34.09 26.48 -18.47
CA ALA A 427 35.25 26.97 -19.21
C ALA A 427 36.55 26.80 -18.41
N GLU A 428 36.51 27.01 -17.09
CA GLU A 428 37.63 26.79 -16.18
C GLU A 428 38.02 25.31 -16.10
N GLN A 429 37.06 24.39 -15.97
CA GLN A 429 37.36 22.95 -15.96
C GLN A 429 38.00 22.50 -17.29
N ILE A 430 37.50 22.99 -18.42
CA ILE A 430 38.10 22.70 -19.74
C ILE A 430 39.53 23.24 -19.83
N ALA A 431 39.77 24.48 -19.37
CA ALA A 431 41.11 25.07 -19.36
C ALA A 431 42.09 24.25 -18.50
N LEU A 432 41.69 23.87 -17.28
CA LEU A 432 42.50 23.04 -16.38
C LEU A 432 42.84 21.67 -16.99
N SER A 433 41.93 21.09 -17.77
CA SER A 433 42.19 19.83 -18.47
C SER A 433 43.18 19.99 -19.63
N LEU A 434 43.14 21.11 -20.35
CA LEU A 434 44.05 21.40 -21.47
C LEU A 434 45.47 21.71 -20.98
N ASP A 435 45.59 22.46 -19.87
CA ASP A 435 46.88 22.79 -19.25
C ASP A 435 47.60 21.54 -18.70
N ARG A 436 46.84 20.54 -18.24
CA ARG A 436 47.41 19.27 -17.77
C ARG A 436 47.85 18.35 -18.90
N ASN A 437 47.13 18.33 -20.02
CA ASN A 437 47.55 17.56 -21.20
C ASN A 437 48.83 18.14 -21.82
N THR A 438 48.99 19.47 -21.84
CA THR A 438 50.23 20.12 -22.30
C THR A 438 51.43 19.90 -21.39
N MET A 439 51.23 19.76 -20.06
CA MET A 439 52.31 19.37 -19.14
C MET A 439 52.68 17.89 -19.22
N ALA A 440 51.75 17.01 -19.58
CA ALA A 440 52.04 15.58 -19.80
C ALA A 440 52.89 15.36 -21.06
N ASP A 441 52.54 16.02 -22.18
CA ASP A 441 53.30 15.94 -23.44
C ASP A 441 54.72 16.51 -23.31
N ALA A 442 54.92 17.58 -22.52
CA ALA A 442 56.24 18.16 -22.28
C ALA A 442 57.17 17.27 -21.42
N SER A 443 56.62 16.31 -20.67
CA SER A 443 57.37 15.39 -19.82
C SER A 443 57.86 14.13 -20.55
N GLU A 444 57.30 13.81 -21.72
CA GLU A 444 57.78 12.70 -22.57
C GLU A 444 58.96 13.13 -23.47
N ASP A 445 59.06 14.41 -23.84
CA ASP A 445 60.16 14.94 -24.66
C ASP A 445 61.45 15.30 -23.86
N SER A 446 61.48 15.01 -22.56
CA SER A 446 62.60 15.34 -21.67
C SER A 446 63.21 14.14 -20.93
N ASN A 447 63.25 12.98 -21.59
CA ASN A 447 64.14 11.86 -21.21
C ASN A 447 65.16 11.60 -22.34
N PRO A 448 66.48 11.78 -22.11
CA PRO A 448 67.50 11.56 -23.13
C PRO A 448 67.71 10.09 -23.51
#